data_AF-A0A4Y1RY23-F1
#
_entry.id   AF-A0A4Y1RY23-F1
#
_cell.length_a   1.000
_cell.length_b   1.000
_cell.length_c   1.000
_cell.angle_alpha   90.00
_cell.angle_beta   90.00
_cell.angle_gamma   90.00
#
_symmetry.space_group_name_H-M   'P 1'
#
loop_
_entity.id
_entity.type
_entity.pdbx_description
1 polymer ?
#
loop_
_entity_poly.entity_id
_entity_poly.type
_entity_poly.pdbx_seq_one_letter_code
_entity_poly.pdbx_strand_id
1 'polypeptide(L)' 'MQNLRPEIPKHCPSSLAKVMKQCWDVEPKRRPEMEEVVSMLEAINTSNSEASIRSHAPSGCFSFFGSRR' A
#
# COMPACT_ATOMS: atom_id res chain seq x y z
N MET A 1 14.38 1.89 28.16
CA MET A 1 13.56 1.21 27.12
C MET A 1 13.67 2.04 25.86
N GLN A 2 14.24 1.47 24.80
CA GLN A 2 14.41 2.20 23.55
C GLN A 2 13.06 2.16 22.83
N ASN A 3 12.42 3.32 22.64
CA ASN A 3 11.25 3.45 21.77
C ASN A 3 11.71 3.32 20.31
N LEU A 4 12.05 2.10 19.89
CA LEU A 4 12.66 1.74 18.59
C LEU A 4 11.66 1.87 17.43
N ARG A 5 11.06 3.05 17.27
CA ARG A 5 10.28 3.37 16.08
C ARG A 5 11.26 3.84 15.00
N PRO A 6 11.22 3.25 13.80
CA PRO A 6 12.09 3.67 12.72
C PRO A 6 11.78 5.12 12.32
N GLU A 7 12.82 5.81 11.86
CA GLU A 7 12.66 7.13 11.25
C GLU A 7 11.90 6.98 9.93
N ILE A 8 10.95 7.88 9.68
CA ILE A 8 10.15 7.83 8.45
C ILE A 8 11.03 8.38 7.31
N PRO A 9 11.26 7.62 6.22
CA PRO A 9 12.06 8.09 5.10
C PRO A 9 11.47 9.37 4.47
N LYS A 10 12.33 10.25 3.95
CA LYS A 10 11.91 11.52 3.33
C LYS A 10 11.01 11.36 2.08
N HIS A 11 11.08 10.21 1.43
CA HIS A 11 10.25 9.89 0.26
C HIS A 11 8.92 9.19 0.61
N CYS A 12 8.63 9.01 1.90
CA CYS A 12 7.36 8.44 2.33
C CYS A 12 6.24 9.47 2.09
N PRO A 13 5.15 9.11 1.40
CA PRO A 13 4.03 10.02 1.23
C PRO A 13 3.45 10.41 2.59
N SER A 14 3.12 11.69 2.75
CA SER A 14 2.68 12.26 4.03
C SER A 14 1.46 11.55 4.62
N SER A 15 0.59 11.01 3.77
CA SER A 15 -0.59 10.25 4.16
C SER A 15 -0.22 8.92 4.82
N LEU A 16 0.71 8.15 4.23
CA LEU A 16 1.21 6.91 4.81
C LEU A 16 2.01 7.16 6.10
N ALA A 17 2.85 8.20 6.11
CA ALA A 17 3.57 8.63 7.29
C ALA A 17 2.64 8.96 8.46
N LYS A 18 1.47 9.54 8.18
CA LYS A 18 0.44 9.85 9.18
C LYS A 18 -0.17 8.57 9.78
N VAL A 19 -0.50 7.58 8.95
CA VAL A 19 -1.00 6.27 9.41
C VAL A 19 0.03 5.60 10.34
N MET A 20 1.29 5.55 9.91
CA MET A 20 2.37 4.96 10.73
C MET A 20 2.49 5.63 12.10
N LYS A 21 2.42 6.97 12.16
CA LYS A 21 2.50 7.72 13.44
C LYS A 21 1.33 7.42 14.36
N GLN A 22 0.10 7.30 13.83
CA GLN A 22 -1.08 6.99 14.64
C GLN A 22 -1.07 5.56 15.17
N CYS A 23 -0.75 4.58 14.31
CA CYS A 23 -0.64 3.18 14.72
C CYS A 23 0.41 2.97 15.81
N TRP A 24 1.46 3.80 15.79
CA TRP A 24 2.55 3.74 16.74
C TRP A 24 2.47 4.82 17.80
N ASP A 25 1.29 5.33 18.18
CA ASP A 25 1.21 6.29 19.29
C ASP A 25 1.79 5.70 20.60
N VAL A 26 2.36 6.56 21.43
CA VAL A 26 2.92 6.20 22.74
C VAL A 26 1.81 5.74 23.67
N GLU A 27 0.64 6.39 23.60
CA GLU A 27 -0.55 6.04 24.35
C GLU A 27 -1.35 4.96 23.60
N PRO A 28 -1.51 3.74 24.14
CA PRO A 28 -2.25 2.67 23.46
C PRO A 28 -3.69 3.03 23.12
N LYS A 29 -4.35 3.85 23.96
CA LYS A 29 -5.74 4.28 23.75
C LYS A 29 -5.93 5.24 22.59
N ARG A 30 -4.84 5.84 22.07
CA ARG A 30 -4.87 6.73 20.90
C ARG A 30 -4.63 5.99 19.60
N ARG A 31 -4.32 4.70 19.66
CA ARG A 31 -4.13 3.89 18.47
C ARG A 31 -5.50 3.64 17.83
N PRO A 32 -5.59 3.77 16.50
CA PRO A 32 -6.82 3.49 15.76
C PRO A 32 -7.19 2.01 15.86
N GLU A 33 -8.47 1.71 15.74
CA GLU A 33 -8.96 0.35 15.53
C GLU A 33 -8.57 -0.15 14.14
N MET A 34 -8.50 -1.47 13.96
CA MET A 34 -8.05 -2.04 12.68
C MET A 34 -8.96 -1.63 11.51
N GLU A 35 -10.26 -1.47 11.75
CA GLU A 35 -11.22 -0.98 10.77
C GLU A 35 -10.86 0.44 10.28
N GLU A 36 -10.47 1.34 11.19
CA GLU A 36 -10.01 2.68 10.85
C GLU A 36 -8.69 2.63 10.06
N VAL A 37 -7.77 1.73 10.44
CA VAL A 37 -6.50 1.53 9.72
C VAL A 37 -6.74 1.10 8.28
N VAL A 38 -7.66 0.16 8.06
CA VAL A 38 -8.04 -0.29 6.71
C VAL A 38 -8.61 0.87 5.91
N SER A 39 -9.57 1.62 6.47
CA SER A 39 -10.16 2.79 5.81
C SER A 39 -9.12 3.85 5.44
N MET A 40 -8.16 4.14 6.33
CA MET A 40 -7.07 5.07 6.06
C MET A 40 -6.16 4.59 4.92
N LEU A 41 -5.86 3.28 4.86
CA LEU A 41 -5.00 2.71 3.81
C LEU A 41 -5.69 2.67 2.44
N GLU A 42 -6.99 2.36 2.40
CA GLU A 42 -7.80 2.40 1.17
C GLU A 42 -7.89 3.80 0.58
N ALA A 43 -8.04 4.82 1.44
CA ALA A 43 -8.04 6.23 1.03
C ALA A 43 -6.70 6.63 0.39
N ILE A 44 -5.57 6.11 0.88
CA ILE A 44 -4.24 6.35 0.29
C ILE A 44 -4.14 5.70 -1.08
N ASN A 45 -4.60 4.45 -1.22
CA ASN A 45 -4.48 3.69 -2.46
C ASN A 45 -5.28 4.34 -3.62
N THR A 46 -6.39 5.01 -3.29
CA THR A 46 -7.19 5.77 -4.25
C THR A 46 -6.43 6.98 -4.82
N SER A 47 -5.54 7.59 -4.02
CA SER A 47 -4.80 8.80 -4.42
C SER A 47 -3.53 8.55 -5.25
N ASN A 48 -3.10 7.28 -5.40
CA ASN A 48 -1.82 6.93 -6.04
C ASN A 48 -1.93 5.82 -7.10
N SER A 49 -3.15 5.51 -7.57
CA SER A 49 -3.40 4.56 -8.67
C SER A 49 -3.06 5.13 -10.06
N GLU A 50 -1.95 5.84 -10.20
CA GLU A 50 -1.34 6.14 -11.51
C GLU A 50 0.18 5.91 -11.54
N ALA A 51 0.71 5.05 -10.65
CA ALA A 51 2.07 4.57 -10.77
C ALA A 51 2.16 3.05 -10.58
N SER A 52 2.19 2.35 -11.72
CA SER A 52 2.61 0.95 -11.92
C SER A 52 1.60 -0.17 -11.64
N ILE A 53 0.55 -0.23 -12.47
CA ILE A 53 0.36 -1.44 -13.29
C ILE A 53 0.22 -0.96 -14.74
N ARG A 54 1.36 -0.78 -15.43
CA ARG A 54 1.31 -0.88 -16.89
C ARG A 54 0.87 -2.31 -17.15
N SER A 55 -0.35 -2.45 -17.63
CA SER A 55 -0.81 -3.59 -18.41
C SER A 55 0.28 -3.96 -19.39
N HIS A 56 1.12 -4.92 -19.01
CA HIS A 56 1.90 -5.66 -19.99
C HIS A 56 0.89 -6.54 -20.69
N ALA A 57 0.17 -5.97 -21.66
CA ALA A 57 -0.44 -6.75 -22.70
C ALA A 57 0.69 -7.60 -23.28
N PRO A 58 0.63 -8.94 -23.20
CA PRO A 58 1.58 -9.74 -23.94
C PRO A 58 1.33 -9.43 -25.42
N SER A 59 2.28 -8.71 -25.99
CA SER A 59 2.45 -8.59 -27.43
C SER A 59 2.43 -10.01 -27.99
N GLY A 60 1.53 -10.27 -28.92
CA GLY A 60 1.07 -11.61 -29.23
C GLY A 60 2.17 -12.63 -29.56
N CYS A 61 1.87 -13.88 -29.25
CA CYS A 61 2.23 -15.02 -30.09
C CYS A 61 1.02 -15.96 -30.12
N PHE A 62 0.24 -15.87 -31.19
CA PHE A 62 -0.77 -16.87 -31.54
C PHE A 62 -0.05 -18.16 -31.91
N SER A 63 0.17 -19.06 -30.95
CA SER A 63 0.59 -20.46 -31.19
C SER A 63 0.47 -21.24 -29.88
N PHE A 64 -0.06 -22.48 -29.95
CA PHE A 64 -0.20 -23.46 -28.85
C PHE A 64 -1.53 -23.55 -28.09
N PHE A 65 -2.67 -23.30 -28.75
CA PHE A 65 -3.91 -24.00 -28.39
C PHE A 65 -4.34 -24.90 -29.55
N GLY A 66 -4.28 -26.22 -29.28
CA GLY A 66 -5.13 -27.23 -29.89
C GLY A 66 -4.79 -27.60 -31.33
N SER A 67 -4.03 -28.69 -31.48
CA SER A 67 -4.18 -29.54 -32.66
C SER A 67 -5.66 -29.83 -32.90
N ARG A 68 -6.02 -29.51 -34.13
CA ARG A 68 -7.30 -29.65 -34.80
C ARG A 68 -7.71 -31.13 -34.92
N ARG A 69 -8.94 -31.43 -34.50
CA ARG A 69 -9.77 -32.65 -34.76
C ARG A 69 -9.26 -33.98 -34.23
#